data_AF-D3HQW8-F1
#
_entry.id   AF-D3HQW8-F1
#
_cell.length_a   1.000
_cell.length_b   1.000
_cell.length_c   1.000
_cell.angle_alpha   90.00
_cell.angle_beta   90.00
_cell.angle_gamma   90.00
#
_symmetry.space_group_name_H-M   'P 1'
#
loop_
_entity.id
_entity.type
_entity.pdbx_description
1 polymer ?
#
loop_
_entity_poly.entity_id
_entity_poly.type
_entity_poly.pdbx_seq_one_letter_code
_entity_poly.pdbx_strand_id
1 'polypeptide(L)'
;MSKPPLKEYDQIQVGTSISAIVCSVYDDQNRCEVVYLSGNKAINEEVIWNGDSWQFAISGPCGGYADQISRLSSHVCRLRNLNNSQSF
;
A
#
# COMPACT_ATOMS: atom_id res chain seq x y z
N MET A 1 -5.53 10.47 18.04
CA MET A 1 -4.35 11.14 17.43
C MET A 1 -4.76 11.71 16.07
N SER A 2 -4.10 12.75 15.56
CA SER A 2 -4.38 13.28 14.23
C SER A 2 -3.75 12.38 13.16
N LYS A 3 -4.52 12.04 12.10
CA LYS A 3 -4.04 11.25 10.95
C LYS A 3 -2.78 11.89 10.36
N PRO A 4 -1.68 11.14 10.14
CA PRO A 4 -0.50 11.67 9.49
C PRO A 4 -0.84 12.14 8.06
N PRO A 5 -0.19 13.21 7.57
CA PRO A 5 -0.29 13.58 6.16
C PRO A 5 0.15 12.40 5.30
N LEU A 6 -0.58 12.14 4.22
CA LEU A 6 -0.37 11.00 3.33
C LEU A 6 -0.22 11.51 1.91
N LYS A 7 0.80 11.04 1.19
CA LYS A 7 1.01 11.33 -0.24
C LYS A 7 1.41 10.07 -1.01
N GLU A 8 1.34 10.17 -2.34
CA GLU A 8 1.87 9.16 -3.25
C GLU A 8 3.35 8.85 -2.92
N TYR A 9 3.73 7.58 -3.05
CA TYR A 9 5.03 7.00 -2.70
C TYR A 9 5.39 6.94 -1.21
N ASP A 10 4.53 7.41 -0.30
CA ASP A 10 4.75 7.17 1.13
C ASP A 10 4.69 5.66 1.42
N GLN A 11 5.54 5.22 2.35
CA GLN A 11 5.50 3.87 2.89
C GLN A 11 4.65 3.89 4.17
N ILE A 12 3.64 3.02 4.22
CA ILE A 12 2.76 2.89 5.38
C ILE A 12 2.68 1.44 5.84
N GLN A 13 2.27 1.26 7.10
CA GLN A 13 1.97 -0.04 7.67
C GLN A 13 0.46 -0.28 7.65
N VAL A 14 0.04 -1.36 7.01
CA VAL A 14 -1.35 -1.82 6.90
C VAL A 14 -1.53 -3.05 7.78
N GLY A 15 -2.59 -3.06 8.58
CA GLY A 15 -2.78 -4.09 9.59
C GLY A 15 -1.60 -4.13 10.57
N THR A 16 -1.19 -5.33 10.96
CA THR A 16 -0.12 -5.52 11.95
C THR A 16 1.29 -5.59 11.36
N SER A 17 1.46 -5.92 10.08
CA SER A 17 2.77 -6.29 9.54
C SER A 17 3.00 -5.98 8.06
N ILE A 18 2.00 -5.46 7.34
CA ILE A 18 2.12 -5.28 5.90
C ILE A 18 2.71 -3.90 5.62
N SER A 19 3.93 -3.87 5.09
CA SER A 19 4.52 -2.65 4.54
C SER A 19 4.02 -2.43 3.11
N ALA A 20 3.38 -1.28 2.87
CA ALA A 20 2.80 -0.94 1.59
C ALA A 20 3.26 0.44 1.10
N ILE A 21 3.22 0.66 -0.22
CA ILE A 21 3.51 1.95 -0.86
C ILE A 21 2.20 2.56 -1.34
N VAL A 22 1.95 3.82 -0.99
CA VAL A 22 0.78 4.58 -1.43
C VAL A 22 0.86 4.89 -2.93
N CYS A 23 -0.20 4.56 -3.66
CA CYS A 23 -0.34 4.81 -5.10
C CYS A 23 -1.27 5.96 -5.44
N SER A 24 -2.29 6.18 -4.62
CA SER A 24 -3.24 7.27 -4.81
C SER A 24 -3.91 7.58 -3.48
N VAL A 25 -4.11 8.86 -3.17
CA VAL A 25 -4.83 9.31 -1.98
C VAL A 25 -6.17 9.88 -2.43
N TYR A 26 -7.27 9.38 -1.90
CA TYR A 26 -8.62 9.86 -2.24
C TYR A 26 -8.95 11.15 -1.46
N ASP A 27 -9.96 11.89 -1.92
CA ASP A 27 -10.27 13.25 -1.46
C ASP A 27 -10.54 13.37 0.06
N ASP A 28 -11.13 12.34 0.66
CA ASP A 28 -11.38 12.30 2.10
C ASP A 28 -10.11 12.08 2.95
N GLN A 29 -8.99 11.79 2.28
CA GLN A 29 -7.70 11.35 2.80
C GLN A 29 -7.74 10.20 3.80
N ASN A 30 -8.91 9.65 4.10
CA ASN A 30 -9.10 8.51 4.97
C ASN A 30 -9.01 7.21 4.18
N ARG A 31 -8.87 7.31 2.86
CA ARG A 31 -8.70 6.17 1.96
C ARG A 31 -7.55 6.42 1.01
N CYS A 32 -6.85 5.34 0.68
CA CYS A 32 -5.85 5.35 -0.36
C CYS A 32 -5.76 3.98 -1.04
N GLU A 33 -5.26 3.98 -2.28
CA GLU A 33 -4.80 2.77 -2.93
C GLU A 33 -3.33 2.55 -2.58
N VAL A 34 -2.96 1.32 -2.29
CA VAL A 34 -1.58 0.93 -2.00
C VAL A 34 -1.14 -0.27 -2.84
N VAL A 35 0.17 -0.48 -2.92
CA VAL A 35 0.76 -1.75 -3.34
C VAL A 35 1.61 -2.37 -2.24
N TYR A 36 1.52 -3.69 -2.08
CA TYR A 36 2.33 -4.47 -1.12
C TYR A 36 2.73 -5.84 -1.70
N LEU A 37 3.69 -6.51 -1.06
CA LEU A 37 4.14 -7.84 -1.48
C LEU A 37 3.41 -8.93 -0.69
N SER A 38 2.92 -9.93 -1.40
CA SER A 38 2.46 -11.20 -0.85
C SER A 38 3.28 -12.33 -1.49
N GLY A 39 4.33 -12.76 -0.78
CA GLY A 39 5.41 -13.54 -1.39
C GLY A 39 6.11 -12.74 -2.49
N ASN A 40 6.18 -13.28 -3.72
CA ASN A 40 6.77 -12.60 -4.87
C ASN A 40 5.75 -11.81 -5.73
N LYS A 41 4.47 -11.80 -5.33
CA LYS A 41 3.39 -11.13 -6.06
C LYS A 41 3.21 -9.73 -5.51
N ALA A 42 3.16 -8.72 -6.39
CA ALA A 42 2.72 -7.39 -5.99
C ALA A 42 1.20 -7.32 -6.08
N ILE A 43 0.56 -6.89 -5.00
CA ILE A 43 -0.89 -6.77 -4.87
C ILE A 43 -1.24 -5.30 -4.69
N ASN A 44 -2.27 -4.80 -5.40
CA ASN A 44 -2.82 -3.48 -5.16
C ASN A 44 -4.17 -3.58 -4.45
N GLU A 45 -4.41 -2.75 -3.45
CA GLU A 45 -5.65 -2.79 -2.68
C GLU A 45 -5.98 -1.42 -2.07
N GLU A 46 -7.27 -1.20 -1.79
CA GLU A 46 -7.73 0.00 -1.09
C GLU A 46 -7.62 -0.21 0.42
N VAL A 47 -7.10 0.79 1.12
CA VAL A 47 -6.97 0.80 2.56
C VAL A 47 -7.61 2.05 3.15
N ILE A 48 -8.13 1.91 4.37
CA ILE A 48 -8.82 2.97 5.10
C ILE A 48 -8.13 3.24 6.43
N TRP A 49 -8.12 4.51 6.83
CA TRP A 49 -7.70 4.92 8.17
C TRP A 49 -8.90 4.84 9.11
N ASN A 50 -8.81 4.00 10.14
CA ASN A 50 -9.90 3.81 11.11
C ASN A 50 -9.82 4.74 12.34
N GLY A 51 -8.87 5.68 12.36
CA GLY A 51 -8.58 6.55 13.51
C GLY A 51 -7.33 6.16 14.29
N ASP A 52 -6.84 4.93 14.11
CA ASP A 52 -5.69 4.36 14.84
C ASP A 52 -4.66 3.73 13.90
N SER A 53 -5.10 3.00 12.87
CA SER A 53 -4.24 2.32 11.90
C SER A 53 -4.86 2.27 10.50
N TRP A 54 -4.02 2.02 9.50
CA TRP A 54 -4.47 1.66 8.15
C TRP A 54 -4.89 0.19 8.11
N GLN A 55 -6.06 -0.07 7.56
CA GLN A 55 -6.64 -1.42 7.42
C GLN A 55 -7.16 -1.59 5.99
N PHE A 56 -7.24 -2.83 5.50
CA PHE A 56 -7.88 -3.08 4.20
C PHE A 56 -9.35 -2.64 4.22
N ALA A 57 -9.77 -1.95 3.17
CA ALA A 57 -11.14 -1.47 3.03
C ALA A 57 -12.15 -2.62 2.90
N ILE A 58 -11.71 -3.72 2.29
CA ILE A 58 -12.50 -4.93 2.07
C ILE A 58 -11.80 -6.09 2.79
N SER A 59 -12.57 -6.91 3.51
CA SER A 59 -12.04 -8.10 4.18
C SER A 59 -11.87 -9.25 3.18
N GLY A 60 -10.64 -9.76 3.05
CA GLY A 60 -10.30 -10.91 2.20
C GLY A 60 -9.25 -10.56 1.14
N PRO A 61 -8.78 -11.53 0.34
CA PRO A 61 -7.84 -11.26 -0.75
C PRO A 61 -8.60 -10.63 -1.93
N CYS A 62 -8.91 -9.34 -1.82
CA CYS A 62 -9.70 -8.61 -2.80
C CYS A 62 -8.82 -7.76 -3.74
N GLY A 63 -7.53 -7.65 -3.43
CA GLY A 63 -6.57 -6.92 -4.23
C GLY A 63 -6.31 -7.52 -5.62
N GLY A 64 -5.91 -6.65 -6.55
CA GLY A 64 -5.52 -7.02 -7.91
C GLY A 64 -4.03 -7.36 -8.03
N TYR A 65 -3.64 -7.97 -9.15
CA TYR A 65 -2.23 -8.20 -9.47
C TYR A 65 -1.59 -6.90 -9.98
N ALA A 66 -0.93 -6.17 -9.09
CA ALA A 66 -0.33 -4.88 -9.39
C ALA A 66 0.73 -4.95 -10.51
N ASP A 67 1.43 -6.09 -10.63
CA ASP A 67 2.40 -6.35 -11.71
C ASP A 67 1.78 -6.27 -13.12
N GLN A 68 0.46 -6.42 -13.25
CA GLN A 68 -0.26 -6.39 -14.54
C GLN A 68 -0.85 -5.01 -14.87
N ILE A 69 -0.71 -4.03 -13.98
CA ILE A 69 -1.33 -2.70 -14.11
C ILE A 69 -0.24 -1.67 -14.41
N SER A 70 -0.16 -1.20 -15.66
CA SER A 70 0.93 -0.33 -16.13
C SER A 70 1.14 0.94 -15.27
N ARG A 71 0.05 1.57 -14.80
CA ARG A 71 0.12 2.77 -13.94
C ARG A 71 0.77 2.51 -12.56
N LEU A 72 0.83 1.26 -12.11
CA LEU A 72 1.40 0.88 -10.83
C LEU A 72 2.87 0.46 -10.93
N SER A 73 3.44 0.38 -12.14
CA SER A 73 4.79 -0.14 -12.39
C SER A 73 5.88 0.59 -11.59
N SER A 74 5.82 1.93 -11.47
CA SER A 74 6.76 2.72 -10.68
C SER A 74 6.67 2.40 -9.18
N HIS A 75 5.46 2.25 -8.66
CA HIS A 75 5.19 1.90 -7.27
C HIS A 75 5.67 0.49 -6.94
N VAL A 76 5.39 -0.48 -7.81
CA VAL A 76 5.88 -1.87 -7.69
C VAL A 76 7.40 -1.92 -7.71
N CYS A 77 8.04 -1.18 -8.62
CA CYS A 77 9.50 -1.07 -8.69
C CYS A 77 10.08 -0.53 -7.38
N ARG A 78 9.51 0.57 -6.86
CA ARG A 78 9.91 1.15 -5.57
C ARG A 78 9.75 0.16 -4.42
N LEU A 79 8.60 -0.50 -4.34
CA LEU A 79 8.30 -1.51 -3.32
C LEU A 79 9.33 -2.65 -3.34
N ARG A 80 9.64 -3.20 -4.51
CA ARG A 80 10.63 -4.29 -4.66
C ARG A 80 12.04 -3.82 -4.29
N ASN A 81 12.45 -2.62 -4.69
CA ASN A 81 13.76 -2.06 -4.35
C ASN A 81 13.94 -1.87 -2.83
N LEU A 82 12.91 -1.41 -2.14
CA LEU A 82 12.93 -1.24 -0.68
C LEU A 82 13.09 -2.58 0.04
N ASN A 83 12.35 -3.62 -0.37
CA ASN A 83 12.43 -4.95 0.22
C ASN A 83 13.79 -5.62 -0.05
N ASN A 84 14.36 -5.45 -1.24
CA ASN A 84 15.70 -5.97 -1.56
C ASN A 84 16.81 -5.27 -0.75
N SER A 85 16.62 -3.99 -0.40
CA SER A 85 17.61 -3.22 0.36
C SER A 85 17.64 -3.55 1.86
N GLN A 86 16.64 -4.30 2.37
CA GLN A 86 16.60 -4.74 3.77
C GLN A 86 17.16 -6.16 3.97
N SER A 87 17.71 -6.77 2.92
CA SER A 87 18.37 -8.07 2.97
C SER A 87 19.89 -7.88 3.12
N PHE A 88 20.35 -7.40 4.28
CA PHE A 88 21.76 -7.32 4.67
C PHE A 88 21.96 -7.74 6.12
#